data_AF-A0A662MV94-F1
#
_entry.id   AF-A0A662MV94-F1
#
_cell.length_a   1.000
_cell.length_b   1.000
_cell.length_c   1.000
_cell.angle_alpha   90.00
_cell.angle_beta   90.00
_cell.angle_gamma   90.00
#
_symmetry.space_group_name_H-M   'P 1'
#
loop_
_entity.id
_entity.type
_entity.pdbx_description
1 polymer ?
#
loop_
_entity_poly.entity_id
_entity_poly.type
_entity_poly.pdbx_seq_one_letter_code
_entity_poly.pdbx_strand_id
1 'polypeptide(L)'
;MPSANLQIVYLLITLFTTLGAFIGGSKVAYTVGGTIIPVHNMEYLSIALFSSALAVTFASLKALPISTTQSVIGAIIGVGIARGS
;
A
#
# COMPACT_ATOMS: atom_id res chain seq x y z
N MET A 1 -9.40 8.75 31.95
CA MET A 1 -9.85 8.49 30.56
C MET A 1 -9.22 7.18 30.10
N PRO A 2 -9.97 6.24 29.49
CA PRO A 2 -9.74 4.80 29.59
C PRO A 2 -8.66 4.31 28.59
N SER A 3 -7.40 4.26 29.03
CA SER A 3 -6.29 3.69 28.23
C SER A 3 -6.49 2.20 27.93
N ALA A 4 -7.15 1.45 28.82
CA ALA A 4 -7.44 0.02 28.65
C ALA A 4 -8.33 -0.26 27.42
N ASN A 5 -9.28 0.63 27.10
CA ASN A 5 -10.18 0.44 25.96
C ASN A 5 -9.45 0.67 24.63
N LEU A 6 -8.49 1.60 24.58
CA LEU A 6 -7.70 1.87 23.36
C LEU A 6 -6.79 0.69 22.99
N GLN A 7 -6.18 0.04 23.99
CA GLN A 7 -5.34 -1.14 23.75
C GLN A 7 -6.14 -2.28 23.11
N ILE A 8 -7.36 -2.54 23.59
CA ILE A 8 -8.26 -3.55 23.03
C ILE A 8 -8.65 -3.17 21.58
N VAL A 9 -8.93 -1.90 21.33
CA VAL A 9 -9.26 -1.41 19.97
C VAL A 9 -8.10 -1.64 19.00
N TYR A 10 -6.87 -1.28 19.36
CA TYR A 10 -5.71 -1.51 18.50
C TYR A 10 -5.44 -3.00 18.27
N LEU A 11 -5.66 -3.84 19.28
CA LEU A 11 -5.53 -5.30 19.17
C LEU A 11 -6.55 -5.87 18.19
N LEU A 12 -7.82 -5.46 18.30
CA LEU A 12 -8.88 -5.87 17.38
C LEU A 12 -8.60 -5.41 15.94
N ILE A 13 -8.21 -4.15 15.74
CA ILE A 13 -7.88 -3.62 14.41
C ILE A 13 -6.74 -4.44 13.80
N THR A 14 -5.64 -4.61 14.51
CA THR A 14 -4.47 -5.33 13.98
C THR A 14 -4.80 -6.78 13.65
N LEU A 15 -5.57 -7.46 14.52
CA LEU A 15 -6.01 -8.83 14.31
C LEU A 15 -6.87 -8.95 13.03
N PHE A 16 -7.93 -8.17 12.93
CA PHE A 16 -8.87 -8.24 11.80
C PHE A 16 -8.25 -7.74 10.49
N THR A 17 -7.42 -6.70 10.52
CA THR A 17 -6.71 -6.21 9.33
C THR A 17 -5.73 -7.25 8.81
N THR A 18 -4.97 -7.90 9.69
CA THR A 18 -4.04 -8.97 9.30
C THR A 18 -4.79 -10.16 8.73
N LEU A 19 -5.85 -10.63 9.41
CA LEU A 19 -6.73 -11.70 8.90
C LEU A 19 -7.33 -11.37 7.53
N GLY A 20 -7.84 -10.15 7.34
CA GLY A 20 -8.36 -9.69 6.05
C GLY A 20 -7.31 -9.68 4.95
N ALA A 21 -6.07 -9.27 5.27
CA ALA A 21 -4.95 -9.30 4.34
C ALA A 21 -4.58 -10.74 3.94
N PHE A 22 -4.59 -11.70 4.87
CA PHE A 22 -4.30 -13.10 4.56
C PHE A 22 -5.41 -13.77 3.70
N ILE A 23 -6.67 -13.47 3.98
CA ILE A 23 -7.81 -14.12 3.28
C ILE A 23 -8.02 -13.52 1.88
N GLY A 24 -7.96 -12.18 1.75
CA GLY A 24 -8.35 -11.46 0.53
C GLY A 24 -7.22 -10.70 -0.16
N GLY A 25 -6.06 -10.56 0.47
CA GLY A 25 -4.97 -9.73 -0.06
C GLY A 25 -4.34 -10.28 -1.33
N SER A 26 -4.34 -11.60 -1.53
CA SER A 26 -3.76 -12.26 -2.71
C SER A 26 -4.43 -11.81 -4.01
N LYS A 27 -5.76 -11.66 -4.03
CA LYS A 27 -6.50 -11.21 -5.21
C LYS A 27 -6.19 -9.75 -5.53
N VAL A 28 -6.02 -8.89 -4.53
CA VAL A 28 -5.62 -7.48 -4.71
C VAL A 28 -4.19 -7.39 -5.23
N ALA A 29 -3.26 -8.13 -4.63
CA ALA A 29 -1.88 -8.19 -5.08
C ALA A 29 -1.76 -8.68 -6.53
N TYR A 30 -2.58 -9.67 -6.92
CA TYR A 30 -2.62 -10.18 -8.28
C TYR A 30 -3.16 -9.14 -9.28
N THR A 31 -4.21 -8.40 -8.93
CA THR A 31 -4.73 -7.33 -9.80
C THR A 31 -3.76 -6.16 -9.93
N VAL A 32 -3.11 -5.75 -8.83
CA VAL A 32 -2.13 -4.65 -8.85
C VAL A 32 -0.85 -5.06 -9.58
N GLY A 33 -0.34 -6.28 -9.35
CA GLY A 33 0.88 -6.78 -9.97
C GLY A 33 0.70 -7.28 -11.41
N GLY A 34 -0.46 -7.84 -11.75
CA GLY A 34 -0.72 -8.47 -13.04
C GLY A 34 -1.26 -7.54 -14.12
N THR A 35 -1.98 -6.46 -13.76
CA THR A 35 -2.68 -5.62 -14.74
C THR A 35 -1.92 -4.35 -15.13
N ILE A 36 -1.05 -3.82 -14.26
CA ILE A 36 -0.47 -2.48 -14.45
C ILE A 36 1.04 -2.53 -14.77
N ILE A 37 1.73 -3.65 -14.55
CA ILE A 37 3.15 -3.77 -14.88
C ILE A 37 3.46 -5.15 -15.46
N PRO A 38 4.10 -5.25 -16.63
CA PRO A 38 4.89 -6.43 -16.96
C PRO A 38 6.16 -6.39 -16.09
N VAL A 39 6.03 -6.64 -14.79
CA VAL A 39 7.14 -6.69 -13.83
C VAL A 39 7.96 -7.97 -14.06
N HIS A 40 8.70 -8.00 -15.16
CA HIS A 40 9.83 -8.92 -15.27
C HIS A 40 11.07 -8.40 -14.54
N ASN A 41 11.07 -7.11 -14.15
CA ASN A 41 12.19 -6.43 -13.54
C ASN A 41 11.84 -5.96 -12.11
N MET A 42 12.42 -6.64 -11.12
CA MET A 42 12.20 -6.38 -9.68
C MET A 42 12.63 -4.97 -9.23
N GLU A 43 13.54 -4.34 -9.97
CA GLU A 43 14.00 -2.97 -9.71
C GLU A 43 12.86 -1.95 -9.83
N TYR A 44 12.06 -2.02 -10.88
CA TYR A 44 10.95 -1.07 -11.07
C TYR A 44 9.82 -1.28 -10.05
N LEU A 45 9.57 -2.53 -9.65
CA LEU A 45 8.61 -2.86 -8.62
C LEU A 45 9.02 -2.27 -7.26
N SER A 46 10.29 -2.44 -6.88
CA SER A 46 10.82 -1.91 -5.63
C SER A 46 10.80 -0.38 -5.61
N ILE A 47 11.13 0.28 -6.72
CA ILE A 47 11.02 1.74 -6.85
C ILE A 47 9.56 2.22 -6.71
N ALA A 48 8.61 1.56 -7.38
CA ALA A 48 7.20 1.93 -7.29
C ALA A 48 6.63 1.75 -5.86
N LEU A 49 6.94 0.63 -5.21
CA LEU A 49 6.51 0.36 -3.84
C LEU A 49 7.16 1.32 -2.84
N PHE A 50 8.45 1.61 -3.00
CA PHE A 50 9.16 2.56 -2.16
C PHE A 50 8.60 3.99 -2.30
N SER A 51 8.35 4.43 -3.54
CA SER A 51 7.73 5.73 -3.82
C SER A 51 6.34 5.84 -3.20
N SER A 52 5.49 4.82 -3.35
CA SER A 52 4.17 4.78 -2.71
C SER A 52 4.26 4.78 -1.18
N ALA A 53 5.17 4.00 -0.60
CA ALA A 53 5.39 3.97 0.84
C ALA A 53 5.84 5.33 1.38
N LEU A 54 6.74 6.03 0.67
CA LEU A 54 7.16 7.38 1.02
C LEU A 54 6.00 8.37 0.98
N ALA A 55 5.17 8.33 -0.07
CA ALA A 55 4.01 9.21 -0.19
C ALA A 55 2.99 9.00 0.95
N VAL A 56 2.66 7.73 1.25
CA VAL A 56 1.76 7.37 2.36
C VAL A 56 2.35 7.77 3.71
N THR A 57 3.64 7.54 3.91
CA THR A 57 4.32 7.94 5.16
C THR A 57 4.29 9.45 5.33
N PHE A 58 4.61 10.21 4.29
CA PHE A 58 4.57 11.68 4.33
C PHE A 58 3.16 12.21 4.61
N ALA A 59 2.13 11.66 3.97
CA ALA A 59 0.74 12.01 4.25
C ALA A 59 0.33 11.66 5.69
N SER A 60 0.78 10.50 6.20
CA SER A 60 0.52 10.05 7.56
C SER A 60 1.15 10.98 8.60
N LEU A 61 2.39 11.46 8.36
CA LEU A 61 3.05 12.46 9.20
C LEU A 61 2.30 13.81 9.22
N LYS A 62 1.57 14.13 8.15
CA LYS A 62 0.73 15.32 8.04
C LYS A 62 -0.72 15.09 8.49
N ALA A 63 -1.04 13.90 9.01
CA ALA A 63 -2.40 13.49 9.37
C ALA A 63 -3.43 13.64 8.23
N LEU A 64 -2.97 13.52 6.98
CA LEU A 64 -3.82 13.62 5.79
C LEU A 64 -4.38 12.24 5.42
N PRO A 65 -5.71 12.07 5.31
CA PRO A 65 -6.29 10.83 4.84
C PRO A 65 -6.08 10.71 3.33
N ILE A 66 -5.23 9.78 2.90
CA ILE A 66 -5.01 9.48 1.48
C ILE A 66 -5.37 8.03 1.15
N SER A 67 -5.74 7.78 -0.10
CA SER A 67 -5.97 6.43 -0.60
C SER A 67 -4.65 5.74 -0.92
N THR A 68 -4.34 4.66 -0.19
CA THR A 68 -3.14 3.84 -0.41
C THR A 68 -3.17 3.16 -1.78
N THR A 69 -4.34 2.76 -2.27
CA THR A 69 -4.51 2.18 -3.61
C THR A 69 -4.13 3.17 -4.71
N GLN A 70 -4.58 4.43 -4.61
CA GLN A 70 -4.23 5.46 -5.58
C GLN A 70 -2.75 5.82 -5.52
N SER A 71 -2.14 5.81 -4.33
CA SER A 71 -0.70 6.01 -4.16
C SER A 71 0.11 4.94 -4.89
N VAL A 72 -0.26 3.66 -4.76
CA VAL A 72 0.42 2.56 -5.47
C VAL A 72 0.21 2.68 -6.98
N ILE A 73 -1.02 2.88 -7.45
CA ILE A 73 -1.31 3.01 -8.89
C ILE A 73 -0.54 4.20 -9.49
N GLY A 74 -0.52 5.36 -8.83
CA GLY A 74 0.21 6.54 -9.28
C GLY A 74 1.72 6.32 -9.35
N ALA A 75 2.30 5.66 -8.35
CA ALA A 75 3.72 5.32 -8.35
C ALA A 75 4.08 4.38 -9.51
N ILE A 76 3.22 3.40 -9.80
CA ILE A 76 3.40 2.48 -10.91
C ILE A 76 3.36 3.21 -12.26
N ILE A 77 2.35 4.08 -12.46
CA ILE A 77 2.24 4.89 -13.68
C ILE A 77 3.49 5.76 -13.85
N GLY A 78 3.96 6.40 -12.77
CA GLY A 78 5.17 7.23 -12.79
C GLY A 78 6.42 6.45 -13.21
N VAL A 79 6.58 5.22 -12.73
CA VAL A 79 7.68 4.34 -13.15
C VAL A 79 7.54 3.93 -14.62
N GLY A 80 6.33 3.66 -15.11
CA GLY A 80 6.07 3.39 -16.53
C GLY A 80 6.48 4.55 -17.44
N ILE A 81 6.10 5.78 -17.07
CA ILE A 81 6.48 7.00 -17.79
C ILE A 81 8.01 7.20 -17.77
N ALA A 82 8.65 7.03 -16.61
CA ALA A 82 10.10 7.19 -16.47
C ALA A 82 10.89 6.17 -17.30
N ARG A 83 10.32 4.99 -17.56
CA ARG A 83 10.93 3.96 -18.42
C ARG A 83 10.80 4.26 -19.91
N GLY A 84 9.94 5.20 -20.31
CA GLY A 84 9.69 5.55 -21.71
C GLY A 84 8.95 4.47 -22.50
N SER A 85 8.15 3.63 -21.82
CA SER A 85 7.30 2.59 -22.43
C SER A 85 5.86 3.06 -22.65
#